data_AF-A0A1S4AY74-F1
#
_entry.id   AF-A0A1S4AY74-F1
#
_cell.length_a   1.000
_cell.length_b   1.000
_cell.length_c   1.000
_cell.angle_alpha   90.00
_cell.angle_beta   90.00
_cell.angle_gamma   90.00
#
_symmetry.space_group_name_H-M   'P 1'
#
loop_
_entity.id
_entity.type
_entity.pdbx_description
1 polymer ?
#
loop_
_entity_poly.entity_id
_entity_poly.type
_entity_poly.pdbx_seq_one_letter_code
_entity_poly.pdbx_strand_id
1 'polypeptide(L)'
;MWAVSNFDILGGWGQERGRYLVDKDLRELVVEVRRVNGRLMTIKLVVGGFTLNIISAYAPQTGLDEEVKRRFWEDLDEMVCGIPHTEKLFIGGDFNGHIGATSGGYDDVHGGFGFGDRNGGGTSLLDFARAFDLVIANSSFPKKR
;
A
#
# COMPACT_ATOMS: atom_id res chain seq x y z
N MET A 1 9.29 -9.03 -4.53
CA MET A 1 9.89 -9.04 -3.17
C MET A 1 8.99 -8.17 -2.30
N TRP A 2 8.29 -8.81 -1.36
CA TRP A 2 7.22 -8.25 -0.53
C TRP A 2 7.68 -6.98 0.21
N ALA A 3 6.89 -5.91 0.12
CA ALA A 3 7.12 -4.69 0.88
C ALA A 3 6.64 -4.91 2.33
N VAL A 4 7.59 -5.06 3.25
CA VAL A 4 7.29 -5.06 4.68
C VAL A 4 7.58 -3.65 5.19
N SER A 5 6.52 -2.86 5.38
CA SER A 5 6.55 -1.75 6.34
C SER A 5 6.36 -2.40 7.71
N ASN A 6 7.27 -2.14 8.66
CA ASN A 6 7.24 -2.70 10.02
C ASN A 6 5.86 -2.55 10.69
N PHE A 7 5.06 -3.60 10.54
CA PHE A 7 3.94 -4.01 11.39
C PHE A 7 3.79 -5.52 11.15
N ASP A 8 4.55 -6.32 11.90
CA ASP A 8 4.30 -7.76 12.07
C ASP A 8 3.00 -7.96 12.87
N ILE A 9 1.85 -7.50 12.37
CA ILE A 9 0.53 -7.80 12.97
C ILE A 9 -0.32 -8.67 12.06
N LEU A 10 0.27 -9.48 11.19
CA LEU A 10 -0.46 -10.51 10.45
C LEU A 10 0.49 -11.69 10.23
N GLY A 11 0.42 -12.69 11.12
CA GLY A 11 1.14 -13.94 10.94
C GLY A 11 0.87 -14.52 9.55
N GLY A 12 1.93 -14.88 8.83
CA GLY A 12 1.90 -15.74 7.65
C GLY A 12 0.90 -15.35 6.55
N TRP A 13 1.35 -14.53 5.60
CA TRP A 13 0.64 -14.25 4.35
C TRP A 13 0.69 -15.48 3.41
N GLY A 14 -0.17 -16.47 3.64
CA GLY A 14 -0.33 -17.66 2.78
C GLY A 14 -1.45 -17.47 1.75
N GLN A 15 -1.14 -17.70 0.47
CA GLN A 15 -2.14 -17.77 -0.59
C GLN A 15 -3.12 -18.92 -0.32
N GLU A 16 -4.30 -18.64 0.21
CA GLU A 16 -5.57 -19.22 -0.23
C GLU A 16 -6.72 -18.33 0.25
N ARG A 17 -7.47 -17.76 -0.70
CA ARG A 17 -8.85 -17.25 -0.49
C ARG A 17 -9.00 -16.13 0.56
N GLY A 18 -8.50 -14.93 0.25
CA GLY A 18 -9.08 -13.64 0.71
C GLY A 18 -9.60 -13.59 2.16
N ARG A 19 -8.82 -14.07 3.12
CA ARG A 19 -9.14 -14.02 4.55
C ARG A 19 -8.18 -13.07 5.25
N TYR A 20 -8.73 -12.17 6.05
CA TYR A 20 -7.95 -11.38 7.00
C TYR A 20 -7.73 -12.20 8.26
N LEU A 21 -6.49 -12.26 8.73
CA LEU A 21 -6.14 -12.81 10.04
C LEU A 21 -5.83 -11.67 10.99
N VAL A 22 -6.84 -10.89 11.35
CA VAL A 22 -6.67 -9.81 12.32
C VAL A 22 -6.28 -10.43 13.66
N ASP A 23 -5.19 -9.94 14.26
CA ASP A 23 -4.83 -10.29 15.63
C ASP A 23 -6.04 -10.12 16.56
N LYS A 24 -6.18 -11.00 17.54
CA LYS A 24 -7.39 -11.04 18.38
C LYS A 24 -7.64 -9.71 19.08
N ASP A 25 -6.59 -8.98 19.43
CA ASP A 25 -6.67 -7.69 20.11
C ASP A 25 -6.97 -6.54 19.13
N LEU A 26 -6.54 -6.67 17.87
CA LEU A 26 -6.91 -5.72 16.81
C LEU A 26 -8.34 -5.90 16.31
N ARG A 27 -8.92 -7.10 16.44
CA ARG A 27 -10.28 -7.39 15.97
C ARG A 27 -11.32 -6.49 16.64
N GLU A 28 -11.11 -6.17 17.92
CA GLU A 28 -12.02 -5.32 18.69
C GLU A 28 -11.96 -3.86 18.27
N LEU A 29 -10.89 -3.46 17.60
CA LEU A 29 -10.66 -2.10 17.12
C LEU A 29 -11.18 -1.88 15.70
N VAL A 30 -11.53 -2.95 14.97
CA VAL A 30 -12.05 -2.87 13.60
C VAL A 30 -13.48 -2.36 13.64
N VAL A 31 -13.70 -1.19 13.06
CA VAL A 31 -15.04 -0.58 12.94
C VAL A 31 -15.67 -0.82 11.57
N GLU A 32 -14.84 -0.99 10.54
CA GLU A 32 -15.32 -1.21 9.17
C GLU A 32 -14.35 -2.07 8.37
N VAL A 33 -14.89 -2.98 7.56
CA VAL A 33 -14.13 -3.70 6.55
C VAL A 33 -14.89 -3.60 5.25
N ARG A 34 -14.27 -3.01 4.23
CA ARG A 34 -14.89 -2.81 2.92
C ARG A 34 -14.02 -3.44 1.84
N ARG A 35 -14.62 -4.36 1.08
CA ARG A 35 -14.03 -4.87 -0.16
C ARG A 35 -14.51 -4.00 -1.31
N VAL A 36 -13.59 -3.29 -1.95
CA VAL A 36 -13.91 -2.42 -3.08
C VAL A 36 -13.93 -3.24 -4.36
N ASN A 37 -12.90 -4.05 -4.59
CA ASN A 37 -12.86 -4.95 -5.74
C ASN A 37 -12.07 -6.24 -5.40
N GLY A 38 -11.68 -7.00 -6.43
CA GLY A 38 -10.88 -8.22 -6.25
C GLY A 38 -9.46 -8.01 -5.70
N ARG A 39 -8.99 -6.76 -5.69
CA ARG A 39 -7.60 -6.33 -5.50
C ARG A 39 -7.41 -5.21 -4.48
N LEU A 40 -8.49 -4.50 -4.15
CA LEU A 40 -8.53 -3.40 -3.20
C LEU A 40 -9.47 -3.73 -2.06
N MET A 41 -8.93 -3.55 -0.86
CA MET A 41 -9.62 -3.79 0.39
C MET A 41 -9.21 -2.73 1.39
N THR A 42 -10.15 -2.30 2.23
CA THR A 42 -9.85 -1.36 3.32
C THR A 42 -10.39 -1.87 4.63
N ILE A 43 -9.64 -1.59 5.69
CA ILE A 43 -10.00 -1.82 7.07
C ILE A 43 -9.90 -0.47 7.78
N LYS A 44 -10.98 -0.06 8.43
CA LYS A 44 -10.99 1.09 9.33
C LYS A 44 -10.89 0.59 10.77
N LEU A 45 -9.95 1.13 11.51
CA LEU A 45 -9.72 0.84 12.93
C LEU A 45 -9.87 2.12 13.74
N VAL A 46 -10.42 2.03 14.95
CA VAL A 46 -10.43 3.14 15.91
C VAL A 46 -9.62 2.74 17.13
N VAL A 47 -8.51 3.43 17.37
CA VAL A 47 -7.57 3.13 18.46
C VAL A 47 -7.30 4.39 19.25
N GLY A 48 -7.66 4.37 20.55
CA GLY A 48 -7.36 5.49 21.45
C GLY A 48 -7.95 6.84 21.00
N GLY A 49 -9.09 6.84 20.33
CA GLY A 49 -9.75 8.05 19.80
C GLY A 49 -9.25 8.51 18.42
N PHE A 50 -8.29 7.80 17.81
CA PHE A 50 -7.86 8.04 16.44
C PHE A 50 -8.44 7.01 15.47
N THR A 51 -8.82 7.45 14.28
CA THR A 51 -9.22 6.57 13.18
C THR A 51 -8.02 6.29 12.27
N LEU A 52 -7.80 5.01 11.98
CA LEU A 52 -6.76 4.48 11.11
C LEU A 52 -7.45 3.78 9.93
N ASN A 53 -7.06 4.14 8.71
CA ASN A 53 -7.49 3.48 7.48
C ASN A 53 -6.31 2.69 6.93
N ILE A 54 -6.47 1.38 6.85
CA ILE A 54 -5.49 0.48 6.26
C ILE A 54 -6.05 -0.02 4.93
N ILE A 55 -5.43 0.41 3.83
CA ILE A 55 -5.75 -0.07 2.49
C ILE A 55 -4.78 -1.20 2.14
N SER A 56 -5.32 -2.36 1.79
CA SER A 56 -4.60 -3.45 1.14
C SER A 56 -4.82 -3.35 -0.36
N ALA A 57 -3.72 -3.19 -1.11
CA ALA A 57 -3.76 -3.04 -2.55
C ALA A 57 -2.90 -4.10 -3.25
N TYR A 58 -3.47 -4.75 -4.26
CA TYR A 58 -2.79 -5.72 -5.10
C TYR A 58 -2.83 -5.26 -6.56
N ALA A 59 -1.73 -4.70 -7.04
CA ALA A 59 -1.67 -4.17 -8.39
C ALA A 59 -1.75 -5.30 -9.45
N PRO A 60 -2.34 -5.01 -10.62
CA PRO A 60 -2.25 -5.88 -11.78
C PRO A 60 -0.79 -6.19 -12.14
N GLN A 61 -0.53 -7.41 -12.62
CA GLN A 61 0.74 -7.78 -13.23
C GLN A 61 1.09 -6.87 -14.41
N THR A 62 2.38 -6.65 -14.65
CA THR A 62 2.90 -5.75 -15.70
C THR A 62 2.43 -6.12 -17.11
N GLY A 63 2.08 -7.38 -17.37
CA GLY A 63 1.57 -7.84 -18.67
C GLY A 63 0.05 -7.76 -18.86
N LEU A 64 -0.71 -7.27 -17.88
CA LEU A 64 -2.16 -7.06 -18.03
C LEU A 64 -2.46 -5.78 -18.81
N ASP A 65 -3.69 -5.73 -19.34
CA ASP A 65 -4.25 -4.58 -20.06
C ASP A 65 -4.04 -3.27 -19.29
N GLU A 66 -3.59 -2.23 -20.01
CA GLU A 66 -3.38 -0.89 -19.47
C GLU A 66 -4.69 -0.32 -18.89
N GLU A 67 -5.84 -0.65 -19.47
CA GLU A 67 -7.14 -0.24 -18.93
C GLU A 67 -7.40 -0.82 -17.54
N VAL A 68 -6.94 -2.06 -17.28
CA VAL A 68 -7.06 -2.69 -15.96
C VAL A 68 -6.13 -2.03 -14.94
N LYS A 69 -4.95 -1.56 -15.38
CA LYS A 69 -4.01 -0.81 -14.54
C LYS A 69 -4.54 0.58 -14.22
N ARG A 70 -5.06 1.28 -15.23
CA ARG A 70 -5.68 2.61 -15.07
C ARG A 70 -6.81 2.55 -14.04
N ARG A 71 -7.76 1.61 -14.21
CA ARG A 71 -8.87 1.43 -13.25
C ARG A 71 -8.40 1.12 -11.83
N PHE A 72 -7.35 0.30 -11.67
CA PHE A 72 -6.80 0.03 -10.35
C PHE A 72 -6.30 1.30 -9.65
N TRP A 73 -5.58 2.17 -10.37
CA TRP A 73 -5.10 3.43 -9.81
C TRP A 73 -6.22 4.42 -9.55
N GLU A 74 -7.25 4.47 -10.41
CA GLU A 74 -8.44 5.31 -10.20
C GLU A 74 -9.25 4.88 -8.98
N ASP A 75 -9.51 3.58 -8.82
CA ASP A 75 -10.21 3.06 -7.65
C ASP A 75 -9.40 3.35 -6.36
N LEU A 76 -8.07 3.25 -6.42
CA LEU A 76 -7.19 3.54 -5.27
C LEU A 76 -7.18 5.04 -4.94
N ASP A 77 -7.12 5.90 -5.95
CA ASP A 77 -7.19 7.35 -5.80
C ASP A 77 -8.51 7.78 -5.16
N GLU A 78 -9.65 7.27 -5.65
CA GLU A 78 -10.97 7.55 -5.07
C GLU A 78 -11.05 7.10 -3.61
N MET A 79 -10.48 5.93 -3.28
CA MET A 79 -10.43 5.44 -1.90
C MET A 79 -9.64 6.37 -0.98
N VAL A 80 -8.50 6.88 -1.42
CA VAL A 80 -7.65 7.77 -0.63
C VAL A 80 -8.28 9.16 -0.51
N CYS A 81 -8.81 9.71 -1.60
CA CYS A 81 -9.55 10.97 -1.60
C CYS A 81 -10.79 10.93 -0.68
N GLY A 82 -11.40 9.76 -0.51
CA GLY A 82 -12.55 9.57 0.38
C GLY A 82 -12.19 9.54 1.87
N ILE A 83 -10.91 9.46 2.24
CA ILE A 83 -10.47 9.43 3.64
C ILE A 83 -10.34 10.86 4.17
N PRO A 84 -11.00 11.22 5.28
CA PRO A 84 -10.83 12.53 5.89
C PRO A 84 -9.37 12.76 6.30
N HIS A 85 -8.85 13.97 6.07
CA HIS A 85 -7.49 14.36 6.44
C HIS A 85 -7.19 14.28 7.95
N THR A 86 -8.22 14.19 8.80
CA THR A 86 -8.09 13.97 10.24
C THR A 86 -7.82 12.51 10.60
N GLU A 87 -8.08 11.58 9.68
CA GLU A 87 -7.82 10.14 9.86
C GLU A 87 -6.43 9.78 9.31
N LYS A 88 -5.79 8.79 9.93
CA LYS A 88 -4.48 8.32 9.48
C LYS A 88 -4.65 7.28 8.37
N LEU A 89 -3.80 7.33 7.35
CA LEU A 89 -3.81 6.39 6.22
C LEU A 89 -2.53 5.56 6.18
N PHE A 90 -2.71 4.26 6.03
CA PHE A 90 -1.66 3.29 5.74
C PHE A 90 -2.05 2.48 4.51
N ILE A 91 -1.12 2.34 3.56
CA ILE A 91 -1.34 1.53 2.36
C ILE A 91 -0.28 0.44 2.35
N GLY A 92 -0.74 -0.80 2.28
CA GLY A 92 0.10 -1.98 2.19
C GLY A 92 -0.32 -2.87 1.03
N GLY A 93 0.58 -3.77 0.65
CA GLY A 93 0.31 -4.79 -0.36
C GLY A 93 1.40 -4.88 -1.42
N ASP A 94 1.05 -5.47 -2.56
CA ASP A 94 1.98 -5.70 -3.66
C ASP A 94 1.58 -4.84 -4.86
N PHE A 95 2.35 -3.78 -5.09
CA PHE A 95 2.15 -2.88 -6.22
C PHE A 95 2.85 -3.38 -7.50
N ASN A 96 3.62 -4.47 -7.43
CA ASN A 96 4.39 -5.04 -8.54
C ASN A 96 5.24 -3.97 -9.30
N GLY A 97 5.58 -2.89 -8.62
CA GLY A 97 6.32 -1.73 -9.11
C GLY A 97 7.74 -1.76 -8.59
N HIS A 98 8.70 -1.50 -9.48
CA HIS A 98 10.10 -1.32 -9.12
C HIS A 98 10.37 0.18 -9.07
N ILE A 99 10.56 0.73 -7.86
CA ILE A 99 10.80 2.17 -7.66
C ILE A 99 12.22 2.61 -8.04
N GLY A 100 13.10 1.64 -8.32
CA GLY A 100 14.52 1.86 -8.63
C GLY A 100 15.40 1.88 -7.39
N ALA A 101 16.71 1.76 -7.57
CA ALA A 101 17.69 1.84 -6.48
C ALA A 101 17.95 3.28 -5.99
N THR A 102 17.63 4.28 -6.81
CA THR A 102 17.85 5.69 -6.51
C THR A 102 16.53 6.45 -6.52
N SER A 103 16.47 7.54 -5.76
CA SER A 103 15.29 8.41 -5.68
C SER A 103 14.98 9.09 -7.01
N GLY A 104 15.99 9.50 -7.78
CA GLY A 104 15.81 10.02 -9.15
C GLY A 104 14.76 11.13 -9.26
N GLY A 105 14.76 12.10 -8.33
CA GLY A 105 13.82 13.23 -8.28
C GLY A 105 12.63 13.08 -7.33
N TYR A 106 12.56 11.96 -6.59
CA TYR A 106 11.51 11.65 -5.61
C TYR A 106 12.05 11.60 -4.18
N ASP A 107 12.98 12.50 -3.82
CA ASP A 107 13.63 12.51 -2.50
C ASP A 107 12.67 12.75 -1.33
N ASP A 108 11.48 13.30 -1.62
CA ASP A 108 10.39 13.54 -0.69
C ASP A 108 9.65 12.27 -0.28
N VAL A 109 9.58 11.27 -1.17
CA VAL A 109 8.79 10.04 -0.95
C VAL A 109 9.62 8.75 -0.97
N HIS A 110 10.81 8.79 -1.57
CA HIS A 110 11.74 7.68 -1.67
C HIS A 110 12.85 7.80 -0.62
N GLY A 111 12.89 6.86 0.33
CA GLY A 111 13.83 6.85 1.47
C GLY A 111 15.28 6.50 1.14
N GLY A 112 15.72 6.68 -0.11
CA GLY A 112 17.10 6.44 -0.55
C GLY A 112 17.54 4.98 -0.76
N PHE A 113 16.72 3.99 -0.38
CA PHE A 113 17.02 2.57 -0.60
C PHE A 113 15.99 1.93 -1.53
N GLY A 114 16.46 1.19 -2.53
CA GLY A 114 15.60 0.44 -3.42
C GLY A 114 16.38 -0.63 -4.15
N PHE A 115 15.74 -1.33 -5.09
CA PHE A 115 16.40 -2.41 -5.82
C PHE A 115 15.99 -2.45 -7.28
N GLY A 116 16.97 -2.72 -8.15
CA GLY A 116 16.78 -2.82 -9.60
C GLY A 116 16.52 -1.47 -10.25
N ASP A 117 16.14 -1.53 -11.53
CA ASP A 117 15.78 -0.36 -12.32
C ASP A 117 14.32 0.02 -12.12
N ARG A 118 14.03 1.33 -12.21
CA ARG A 118 12.67 1.83 -12.11
C ARG A 118 11.85 1.38 -13.30
N ASN A 119 10.66 0.83 -13.05
CA ASN A 119 9.69 0.48 -14.10
C ASN A 119 8.46 1.41 -14.04
N GLY A 120 7.59 1.34 -15.05
CA GLY A 120 6.40 2.19 -15.14
C GLY A 120 5.49 2.10 -13.90
N GLY A 121 5.27 0.90 -13.36
CA GLY A 121 4.48 0.73 -12.14
C GLY A 121 5.12 1.33 -10.89
N GLY A 122 6.45 1.31 -10.80
CA GLY A 122 7.19 1.98 -9.73
C GLY A 122 7.15 3.49 -9.84
N THR A 123 7.18 4.05 -11.05
CA THR A 123 6.95 5.48 -11.28
C THR A 123 5.54 5.87 -10.84
N SER A 124 4.50 5.13 -11.24
CA SER A 124 3.13 5.40 -10.79
C SER A 124 2.98 5.35 -9.27
N LEU A 125 3.65 4.41 -8.60
CA LEU A 125 3.65 4.34 -7.14
C LEU A 125 4.33 5.57 -6.49
N LEU A 126 5.42 6.05 -7.07
CA LEU A 126 6.12 7.25 -6.59
C LEU A 126 5.29 8.52 -6.81
N ASP A 127 4.67 8.66 -7.98
CA ASP A 127 3.78 9.79 -8.29
C ASP A 127 2.57 9.80 -7.36
N PHE A 128 1.97 8.63 -7.13
CA PHE A 128 0.86 8.47 -6.19
C PHE A 128 1.28 8.84 -4.76
N ALA A 129 2.41 8.33 -4.29
CA ALA A 129 2.91 8.66 -2.96
C ALA A 129 3.12 10.17 -2.80
N ARG A 130 3.68 10.82 -3.84
CA ARG A 130 3.92 12.26 -3.85
C ARG A 130 2.64 13.08 -3.87
N ALA A 131 1.63 12.66 -4.62
CA ALA A 131 0.35 13.36 -4.71
C ALA A 131 -0.40 13.40 -3.37
N PHE A 132 -0.19 12.40 -2.51
CA PHE A 132 -0.85 12.26 -1.21
C PHE A 132 0.09 12.50 -0.01
N ASP A 133 1.27 13.09 -0.24
CA ASP A 133 2.29 13.35 0.79
C ASP A 133 2.65 12.09 1.63
N LEU A 134 2.68 10.93 0.98
CA LEU A 134 3.02 9.63 1.57
C LEU A 134 4.50 9.31 1.37
N VAL A 135 5.06 8.57 2.33
CA VAL A 135 6.44 8.06 2.24
C VAL A 135 6.42 6.55 1.98
N ILE A 136 7.23 6.09 1.03
CA ILE A 136 7.39 4.66 0.75
C ILE A 136 8.32 4.06 1.80
N ALA A 137 7.74 3.55 2.90
CA ALA A 137 8.51 3.01 4.03
C ALA A 137 9.50 1.89 3.64
N ASN A 138 9.15 1.03 2.67
CA ASN A 138 10.03 -0.04 2.18
C ASN A 138 11.30 0.47 1.50
N SER A 139 11.32 1.75 1.13
CA SER A 139 12.48 2.41 0.52
C SER A 139 13.37 3.12 1.54
N SER A 140 12.99 3.12 2.82
CA SER A 140 13.74 3.78 3.89
C SER A 140 14.70 2.85 4.64
N PHE A 141 14.74 1.56 4.27
CA PHE A 141 15.55 0.55 4.95
C PHE A 141 16.53 -0.12 3.97
N PRO A 142 17.80 -0.30 4.37
CA PRO A 142 18.76 -1.07 3.57
C PRO A 142 18.31 -2.53 3.50
N LYS A 143 18.13 -3.04 2.28
CA LYS A 143 17.80 -4.44 2.06
C LYS A 143 19.05 -5.30 2.19
N LYS A 144 18.99 -6.37 2.99
CA LYS A 144 20.07 -7.37 3.06
C LYS A 144 20.21 -8.03 1.68
N ARG A 145 21.46 -8.08 1.18
CA ARG A 145 21.82 -8.80 -0.05
C ARG A 145 21.68 -10.31 0.15
#